data_AF-A0A7Z9E1Y8-F1
#
_entry.id   AF-A0A7Z9E1Y8-F1
#
_cell.length_a   1.000
_cell.length_b   1.000
_cell.length_c   1.000
_cell.angle_alpha   90.00
_cell.angle_beta   90.00
_cell.angle_gamma   90.00
#
_symmetry.space_group_name_H-M   'P 1'
#
loop_
_entity.id
_entity.type
_entity.pdbx_description
1 polymer ?
#
loop_
_entity_poly.entity_id
_entity_poly.type
_entity_poly.pdbx_seq_one_letter_code
_entity_poly.pdbx_strand_id
1 'polypeptide(L)'
;MKARYRFRCYPRPSQKLALAKLFGCVRVVWNDTLAFCVSEYKGGKKKPKNAELQKQFITQAKKLEERQWLSEVSAVPLQQSLNDLEQAYSNFFASY
;
A
#
# COMPACT_ATOMS: atom_id res chain seq x y z
N MET A 1 -6.52 -9.54 34.10
CA MET A 1 -5.22 -9.12 33.53
C MET A 1 -5.08 -9.74 32.13
N LYS A 2 -4.97 -8.97 31.04
CA LYS A 2 -4.75 -9.56 29.70
C LYS A 2 -3.25 -9.78 29.50
N ALA A 3 -2.81 -11.03 29.50
CA ALA A 3 -1.44 -11.38 29.14
C ALA A 3 -1.20 -11.07 27.64
N ARG A 4 -0.09 -10.38 27.33
CA ARG A 4 0.36 -10.16 25.96
C ARG A 4 1.55 -11.08 25.71
N TYR A 5 1.42 -11.96 24.73
CA TYR A 5 2.48 -12.89 24.35
C TYR A 5 3.17 -12.40 23.08
N ARG A 6 4.50 -12.59 23.01
CA ARG A 6 5.32 -12.31 21.84
C ARG A 6 5.91 -13.61 21.34
N PHE A 7 5.62 -13.96 20.08
CA PHE A 7 6.15 -15.17 19.45
C PHE A 7 6.95 -14.80 18.21
N ARG A 8 7.95 -15.62 17.89
CA ARG A 8 8.68 -15.54 16.63
C ARG A 8 8.00 -16.46 15.61
N CYS A 9 7.69 -15.91 14.43
CA CYS A 9 7.12 -16.69 13.33
C CYS A 9 8.24 -17.38 12.53
N TYR A 10 8.06 -18.67 12.24
CA TYR A 10 8.94 -19.46 11.39
C TYR A 10 8.14 -20.03 10.19
N PRO A 11 7.95 -19.24 9.12
CA PRO A 11 7.17 -19.66 7.98
C PRO A 11 7.86 -20.78 7.18
N ARG A 12 7.08 -21.72 6.65
CA ARG A 12 7.51 -22.72 5.67
C ARG A 12 7.86 -22.06 4.33
N PRO A 13 8.61 -22.72 3.43
CA PRO A 13 9.02 -22.12 2.15
C PRO A 13 7.87 -21.50 1.34
N SER A 14 6.72 -22.17 1.24
CA SER A 14 5.53 -21.63 0.54
C SER A 14 4.97 -20.36 1.19
N GLN A 15 4.97 -20.28 2.52
CA GLN A 15 4.53 -19.10 3.26
C GLN A 15 5.50 -17.94 3.08
N LYS A 16 6.82 -18.19 3.05
CA LYS A 16 7.83 -17.17 2.76
C LYS A 16 7.62 -16.55 1.38
N LEU A 17 7.36 -17.38 0.37
CA LEU A 17 7.07 -16.91 -0.99
C LEU A 17 5.80 -16.04 -1.03
N ALA A 18 4.72 -16.50 -0.41
CA ALA A 18 3.47 -15.73 -0.34
C ALA A 18 3.65 -14.37 0.37
N LEU A 19 4.41 -14.35 1.47
CA LEU A 19 4.74 -13.10 2.18
C LEU A 19 5.62 -12.17 1.34
N ALA A 20 6.61 -12.70 0.63
CA ALA A 20 7.47 -11.91 -0.25
C ALA A 20 6.66 -11.26 -1.38
N LYS A 21 5.76 -12.01 -2.03
CA LYS A 21 4.82 -11.47 -3.03
C LYS A 21 3.94 -10.39 -2.43
N LEU A 22 3.32 -10.65 -1.27
CA LEU A 22 2.45 -9.68 -0.59
C LEU A 22 3.17 -8.37 -0.28
N PHE A 23 4.33 -8.44 0.37
CA PHE A 23 5.10 -7.26 0.74
C PHE A 23 5.66 -6.53 -0.48
N GLY A 24 6.03 -7.26 -1.53
CA GLY A 24 6.40 -6.67 -2.83
C GLY A 24 5.25 -5.84 -3.42
N CYS A 25 4.05 -6.42 -3.52
CA CYS A 25 2.87 -5.73 -4.03
C CYS A 25 2.49 -4.51 -3.20
N VAL A 26 2.49 -4.65 -1.87
CA VAL A 26 2.22 -3.53 -0.94
C VAL A 26 3.22 -2.39 -1.14
N ARG A 27 4.52 -2.69 -1.25
CA ARG A 27 5.55 -1.68 -1.44
C ARG A 27 5.40 -0.94 -2.76
N VAL A 28 5.08 -1.65 -3.84
CA VAL A 28 4.89 -1.03 -5.15
C VAL A 28 3.68 -0.11 -5.16
N VAL A 29 2.53 -0.58 -4.64
CA VAL A 29 1.31 0.24 -4.54
C VAL A 29 1.54 1.50 -3.71
N TRP A 30 2.23 1.38 -2.57
CA TRP A 30 2.62 2.52 -1.74
C TRP A 30 3.49 3.52 -2.52
N ASN A 31 4.57 3.06 -3.13
CA ASN A 31 5.55 3.90 -3.80
C ASN A 31 4.95 4.64 -5.00
N ASP A 32 4.17 3.93 -5.83
CA ASP A 32 3.50 4.52 -7.00
C ASP A 32 2.51 5.61 -6.56
N THR A 33 1.72 5.33 -5.52
CA THR A 33 0.75 6.29 -4.99
C THR A 33 1.43 7.51 -4.37
N LEU A 34 2.49 7.31 -3.59
CA LEU A 34 3.27 8.39 -2.98
C LEU A 34 3.92 9.27 -4.05
N ALA A 35 4.56 8.67 -5.05
CA ALA A 35 5.20 9.39 -6.15
C ALA A 35 4.19 10.29 -6.88
N PHE A 36 2.99 9.75 -7.15
CA PHE A 36 1.90 10.51 -7.73
C PHE A 36 1.43 11.66 -6.83
N CYS A 37 1.18 11.41 -5.54
CA CYS A 37 0.77 12.46 -4.61
C CYS A 37 1.82 13.59 -4.51
N VAL A 38 3.11 13.25 -4.49
CA VAL A 38 4.21 14.22 -4.50
C VAL A 38 4.23 15.03 -5.79
N SER A 39 3.99 14.41 -6.95
CA SER A 39 3.91 15.13 -8.23
C SER A 39 2.74 16.13 -8.26
N GLU A 40 1.56 15.73 -7.76
CA GLU A 40 0.38 16.59 -7.69
C GLU A 40 0.63 17.77 -6.74
N TYR A 41 1.24 17.52 -5.58
CA TYR A 41 1.62 18.57 -4.63
C TYR A 41 2.62 19.57 -5.24
N LYS A 42 3.67 19.09 -5.93
CA LYS A 42 4.64 19.95 -6.64
C LYS A 42 3.99 20.77 -7.75
N GLY A 43 2.93 20.25 -8.37
CA GLY A 43 2.11 20.96 -9.34
C GLY A 43 1.09 21.93 -8.73
N GLY A 44 1.09 22.13 -7.41
CA GLY A 44 0.16 23.02 -6.71
C GLY A 44 -1.26 22.47 -6.57
N LYS A 45 -1.47 21.17 -6.84
CA LYS A 45 -2.77 20.53 -6.74
C LYS A 45 -2.97 19.91 -5.36
N LYS A 46 -4.23 19.70 -5.00
CA LYS A 46 -4.60 18.97 -3.78
C LYS A 46 -4.38 17.48 -3.98
N LYS A 47 -3.99 16.78 -2.92
CA LYS A 47 -3.95 15.32 -2.90
C LYS A 47 -5.35 14.75 -3.24
N PRO A 48 -5.46 13.81 -4.19
CA PRO A 48 -6.72 13.12 -4.48
C PRO A 48 -7.26 12.33 -3.29
N LYS A 49 -8.55 12.01 -3.32
CA LYS A 49 -9.19 11.23 -2.25
C LYS A 49 -8.65 9.80 -2.26
N ASN A 50 -8.56 9.19 -1.07
CA ASN A 50 -8.05 7.84 -0.93
C ASN A 50 -8.81 6.81 -1.81
N ALA A 51 -10.13 6.97 -1.96
CA ALA A 51 -10.93 6.12 -2.86
C ALA A 51 -10.51 6.22 -4.35
N GLU A 52 -10.11 7.41 -4.80
CA GLU A 52 -9.63 7.63 -6.18
C GLU A 52 -8.26 6.97 -6.38
N LEU A 53 -7.37 7.10 -5.39
CA LEU A 53 -6.07 6.45 -5.36
C LEU A 53 -6.20 4.92 -5.37
N GLN A 54 -7.12 4.35 -4.56
CA GLN A 54 -7.37 2.90 -4.57
C GLN A 54 -7.91 2.44 -5.94
N LYS A 55 -8.82 3.20 -6.55
CA LYS A 55 -9.32 2.88 -7.90
C LYS A 55 -8.18 2.86 -8.92
N GLN A 56 -7.30 3.85 -8.90
CA GLN A 56 -6.22 3.98 -9.87
C GLN A 56 -5.11 2.94 -9.65
N PHE A 57 -4.52 2.91 -8.45
CA PHE A 57 -3.30 2.16 -8.14
C PHE A 57 -3.56 0.72 -7.69
N ILE A 58 -4.82 0.32 -7.49
CA ILE A 58 -5.18 -1.07 -7.20
C ILE A 58 -6.13 -1.59 -8.27
N THR A 59 -7.34 -1.02 -8.38
CA THR A 59 -8.40 -1.61 -9.23
C THR A 59 -8.08 -1.56 -10.72
N GLN A 60 -7.58 -0.42 -11.23
CA GLN A 60 -7.19 -0.31 -12.64
C GLN A 60 -5.80 -0.89 -12.87
N ALA A 61 -4.85 -0.65 -11.97
CA ALA A 61 -3.51 -1.22 -12.07
C ALA A 61 -3.54 -2.75 -12.25
N LYS A 62 -4.38 -3.48 -11.50
CA LYS A 62 -4.53 -4.94 -11.63
C LYS A 62 -4.97 -5.43 -13.01
N LYS A 63 -5.52 -4.56 -13.86
CA LYS A 63 -5.97 -4.89 -15.21
C LYS A 63 -4.89 -4.66 -16.27
N LEU A 64 -3.82 -3.96 -15.92
CA LEU A 64 -2.69 -3.75 -16.81
C LEU A 64 -1.84 -5.03 -16.82
N GLU A 65 -1.41 -5.46 -18.01
CA GLU A 65 -0.67 -6.72 -18.19
C GLU A 65 0.62 -6.72 -17.36
N GLU A 66 1.35 -5.60 -17.36
CA GLU A 66 2.60 -5.44 -16.61
C GLU A 66 2.42 -5.36 -15.09
N ARG A 67 1.17 -5.24 -14.63
CA ARG A 67 0.80 -5.15 -13.20
C ARG A 67 -0.19 -6.24 -12.76
N GLN A 68 -0.49 -7.22 -13.60
CA GLN A 68 -1.48 -8.26 -13.29
C GLN A 68 -1.10 -9.06 -12.04
N TRP A 69 0.20 -9.18 -11.75
CA TRP A 69 0.74 -9.84 -10.55
C TRP A 69 0.26 -9.21 -9.22
N LEU A 70 -0.24 -7.96 -9.21
CA LEU A 70 -0.92 -7.38 -8.05
C LEU A 70 -2.20 -8.15 -7.66
N SER A 71 -2.77 -8.93 -8.58
CA SER A 71 -3.93 -9.78 -8.34
C SER A 71 -3.57 -11.12 -7.68
N GLU A 72 -2.29 -11.47 -7.58
CA GLU A 72 -1.84 -12.71 -6.92
C GLU A 72 -1.94 -12.65 -5.38
N VAL A 73 -2.25 -11.48 -4.82
CA VAL A 73 -2.32 -11.25 -3.39
C VAL A 73 -3.66 -10.61 -2.99
N SER A 74 -4.01 -10.75 -1.72
CA SER A 74 -5.21 -10.11 -1.18
C SER A 74 -5.18 -8.59 -1.42
N ALA A 75 -6.32 -8.03 -1.80
CA ALA A 75 -6.45 -6.58 -1.97
C ALA A 75 -6.42 -5.82 -0.63
N VAL A 76 -6.72 -6.50 0.50
CA VAL A 76 -6.84 -5.86 1.81
C VAL A 76 -5.52 -5.18 2.24
N PRO A 77 -4.35 -5.83 2.18
CA PRO A 77 -3.09 -5.16 2.54
C PRO A 77 -2.70 -4.05 1.56
N LEU A 78 -3.10 -4.14 0.28
CA LEU A 78 -2.88 -3.06 -0.69
C LEU A 78 -3.70 -1.83 -0.33
N GLN A 79 -4.97 -2.00 0.01
CA GLN A 79 -5.84 -0.93 0.49
C GLN A 79 -5.32 -0.33 1.80
N GLN A 80 -4.87 -1.19 2.74
CA GLN A 80 -4.29 -0.73 3.99
C GLN A 80 -3.05 0.14 3.77
N SER A 81 -2.21 -0.20 2.79
CA SER A 81 -1.04 0.63 2.46
C SER A 81 -1.42 2.07 2.06
N LEU A 82 -2.56 2.25 1.40
CA LEU A 82 -3.05 3.58 1.03
C LEU A 82 -3.65 4.34 2.23
N ASN A 83 -4.25 3.63 3.19
CA ASN A 83 -4.69 4.22 4.46
C ASN A 83 -3.48 4.67 5.31
N ASP A 84 -2.45 3.83 5.37
CA ASP A 84 -1.20 4.15 6.06
C ASP A 84 -0.53 5.37 5.40
N LEU A 85 -0.61 5.49 4.07
CA LEU A 85 -0.10 6.66 3.32
C LEU A 85 -0.93 7.91 3.61
N GLU A 86 -2.25 7.78 3.72
CA GLU A 86 -3.12 8.88 4.13
C GLU A 86 -2.80 9.41 5.51
N GLN A 87 -2.54 8.51 6.48
CA GLN A 87 -2.08 8.90 7.81
C GLN A 87 -0.70 9.58 7.76
N ALA A 88 0.27 9.00 7.05
CA ALA A 88 1.61 9.56 6.93
C ALA A 88 1.60 10.96 6.29
N TYR A 89 0.80 11.14 5.23
CA TYR A 89 0.63 12.41 4.55
C TYR A 89 -0.02 13.45 5.48
N SER A 90 -1.10 13.09 6.18
CA SER A 90 -1.76 13.97 7.15
C SER A 90 -0.81 14.41 8.26
N ASN A 91 -0.02 13.48 8.80
CA ASN A 91 0.96 13.77 9.84
C ASN A 91 2.05 14.72 9.34
N PHE A 92 2.53 14.54 8.11
CA PHE A 92 3.53 15.44 7.52
C PHE A 92 3.03 16.89 7.49
N PHE A 93 1.81 17.14 6.99
CA PHE A 93 1.27 18.51 6.92
C PHE A 93 0.80 19.05 8.27
N ALA A 94 0.42 18.20 9.23
CA ALA A 94 0.08 18.63 10.59
C ALA A 94 1.31 18.96 11.46
N SER A 95 2.51 18.52 11.03
CA SER A 95 3.76 18.80 11.75
C SER A 95 4.41 20.14 11.39
N TYR A 96 3.83 20.88 10.44
CA TYR A 96 4.23 22.24 10.06
C TYR A 96 3.29 23.29 10.64
#